data_AF-A0AAU3IAU9-F1
#
_entry.id   AF-A0AAU3IAU9-F1
#
_cell.length_a   1.000
_cell.length_b   1.000
_cell.length_c   1.000
_cell.angle_alpha   90.00
_cell.angle_beta   90.00
_cell.angle_gamma   90.00
#
_symmetry.space_group_name_H-M   'P 1'
#
loop_
_entity.id
_entity.type
_entity.pdbx_description
1 polymer ?
#
loop_
_entity_poly.entity_id
_entity_poly.type
_entity_poly.pdbx_seq_one_letter_code
_entity_poly.pdbx_strand_id
1 'polypeptide(L)'
;MENTCTPAHRAVDNEDAETLAQLLAKGVDPDEICHDMTLLTHAVDAEGDGALQSGKPLTVHTTAVLLAFGADPQLSGPDGLTPMGLAVSYDHHLAVELLQRHIQRGEATQADEDAGNAGEGQEAADF
;
A
#
# COMPACT_ATOMS: atom_id res chain seq x y z
N MET A 1 21.47 5.88 19.75
CA MET A 1 20.64 6.35 18.64
C MET A 1 19.53 5.34 18.54
N GLU A 2 18.41 5.62 19.19
CA GLU A 2 17.27 4.73 19.15
C GLU A 2 16.56 4.98 17.82
N ASN A 3 16.79 4.06 16.88
CA ASN A 3 16.11 3.98 15.59
C ASN A 3 14.66 3.56 15.87
N THR A 4 13.88 4.46 16.46
CA THR A 4 12.50 4.18 16.85
C THR A 4 11.62 4.34 15.62
N CYS A 5 11.56 3.32 14.76
CA CYS A 5 10.46 3.27 13.79
C CYS A 5 9.11 3.40 14.50
N THR A 6 8.12 3.85 13.74
CA THR A 6 6.75 4.00 14.23
C THR A 6 6.23 2.66 14.76
N PRO A 7 5.23 2.66 15.66
CA PRO A 7 4.62 1.42 16.12
C PRO A 7 4.07 0.54 14.99
N ALA A 8 3.56 1.14 13.90
CA ALA A 8 3.05 0.38 12.77
C ALA A 8 4.16 -0.26 11.94
N HIS A 9 5.29 0.43 11.71
CA HIS A 9 6.46 -0.19 11.09
C HIS A 9 7.00 -1.35 11.92
N ARG A 10 6.99 -1.25 13.25
CA ARG A 10 7.33 -2.37 14.13
C ARG A 10 6.35 -3.53 14.04
N ALA A 11 5.07 -3.28 13.81
CA ALA A 11 4.10 -4.36 13.58
C ALA A 11 4.37 -5.06 12.23
N VAL A 12 4.70 -4.30 11.20
CA VAL A 12 5.12 -4.81 9.89
C VAL A 12 6.40 -5.65 9.98
N ASP A 13 7.44 -5.16 10.65
CA ASP A 13 8.72 -5.88 10.91
C ASP A 13 8.48 -7.28 11.51
N ASN A 14 7.45 -7.41 12.36
CA ASN A 14 7.12 -8.66 13.05
C ASN A 14 6.06 -9.50 12.31
N GLU A 15 5.64 -9.08 11.10
CA GLU A 15 4.51 -9.65 10.35
C GLU A 15 3.21 -9.75 11.19
N ASP A 16 3.03 -8.84 12.16
CA ASP A 16 1.89 -8.82 13.09
C ASP A 16 0.70 -8.04 12.51
N ALA A 17 -0.07 -8.72 11.68
CA ALA A 17 -1.24 -8.17 11.02
C ALA A 17 -2.34 -7.73 12.00
N GLU A 18 -2.47 -8.36 13.17
CA GLU A 18 -3.48 -7.99 14.16
C GLU A 18 -3.14 -6.64 14.81
N THR A 19 -1.91 -6.50 15.30
CA THR A 19 -1.45 -5.23 15.88
C THR A 19 -1.47 -4.12 14.82
N LEU A 20 -1.06 -4.41 13.59
CA LEU A 20 -1.12 -3.46 12.48
C LEU A 20 -2.55 -2.97 12.23
N ALA A 21 -3.53 -3.88 12.13
CA ALA A 21 -4.93 -3.53 11.94
C ALA A 21 -5.48 -2.68 13.10
N GLN A 22 -5.11 -2.99 14.35
CA GLN A 22 -5.51 -2.19 15.51
C GLN A 22 -4.92 -0.77 15.50
N LEU A 23 -3.69 -0.61 15.00
CA LEU A 23 -3.05 0.70 14.88
C LEU A 23 -3.71 1.54 13.78
N LEU A 24 -3.94 0.95 12.61
CA LEU A 24 -4.62 1.63 11.49
C LEU A 24 -6.06 2.01 11.86
N ALA A 25 -6.79 1.15 12.58
CA ALA A 25 -8.12 1.46 13.10
C ALA A 25 -8.15 2.64 14.10
N LYS A 26 -6.99 2.99 14.71
CA LYS A 26 -6.85 4.18 15.55
C LYS A 26 -6.50 5.46 14.77
N GLY A 27 -6.42 5.37 13.44
CA GLY A 27 -6.12 6.51 12.56
C GLY A 27 -4.64 6.73 12.32
N VAL A 28 -3.80 5.69 12.48
CA VAL A 28 -2.44 5.72 11.91
C VAL A 28 -2.57 5.84 10.40
N ASP A 29 -1.77 6.73 9.81
CA ASP A 29 -1.71 6.94 8.37
C ASP A 29 -1.15 5.67 7.70
N PRO A 30 -1.90 5.01 6.81
CA PRO A 30 -1.45 3.81 6.12
C PRO A 30 -0.27 4.05 5.17
N ASP A 31 0.02 5.31 4.82
CA ASP A 31 1.11 5.71 3.93
C ASP A 31 2.30 6.34 4.68
N GLU A 32 2.33 6.27 6.02
CA GLU A 32 3.45 6.81 6.79
C GLU A 32 4.78 6.16 6.39
N ILE A 33 5.87 6.91 6.56
CA ILE A 33 7.21 6.52 6.13
C ILE A 33 8.15 6.35 7.33
N CYS A 34 8.92 5.26 7.35
CA CYS A 34 10.06 5.07 8.25
C CYS A 34 11.24 4.44 7.49
N HIS A 35 12.46 4.94 7.74
CA HIS A 35 13.69 4.47 7.06
C HIS A 35 13.53 4.38 5.53
N ASP A 36 12.99 5.44 4.93
CA ASP A 36 12.77 5.56 3.48
C ASP A 36 11.81 4.54 2.86
N MET A 37 11.02 3.82 3.68
CA MET A 37 9.94 2.94 3.20
C MET A 37 8.58 3.44 3.67
N THR A 38 7.57 3.34 2.82
CA THR A 38 6.17 3.36 3.25
C THR A 38 5.86 2.07 4.01
N LEU A 39 4.79 2.05 4.80
CA LEU A 39 4.31 0.81 5.43
C LEU A 39 4.09 -0.31 4.40
N LEU A 40 3.56 0.02 3.22
CA LEU A 40 3.26 -0.97 2.19
C LEU A 40 4.51 -1.53 1.51
N THR A 41 5.50 -0.67 1.20
CA THR A 41 6.80 -1.13 0.70
C THR A 41 7.48 -2.02 1.74
N HIS A 42 7.45 -1.62 3.01
CA HIS A 42 8.04 -2.39 4.10
C HIS A 42 7.36 -3.75 4.32
N ALA A 43 6.03 -3.84 4.18
CA ALA A 43 5.29 -5.09 4.31
C ALA A 43 5.68 -6.12 3.25
N VAL A 44 5.82 -5.69 2.00
CA VAL A 44 6.25 -6.56 0.91
C VAL A 44 7.70 -7.03 1.12
N ASP A 45 8.58 -6.15 1.61
CA ASP A 45 9.96 -6.50 1.95
C ASP A 45 10.02 -7.53 3.09
N ALA A 46 9.34 -7.27 4.21
CA ALA A 46 9.35 -8.14 5.38
C ALA A 46 8.78 -9.54 5.08
N GLU A 47 7.67 -9.62 4.36
CA GLU A 47 7.07 -10.90 3.95
C GLU A 47 7.98 -11.68 2.96
N GLY A 48 8.66 -10.98 2.06
CA GLY A 48 9.61 -11.56 1.10
C GLY A 48 10.89 -12.07 1.76
N ASP A 49 11.54 -11.20 2.54
CA ASP A 49 12.77 -11.50 3.27
C ASP A 49 12.54 -12.58 4.34
N GLY A 50 11.43 -12.50 5.08
CA GLY A 50 11.02 -13.49 6.07
C GLY A 50 10.83 -14.89 5.45
N ALA A 51 10.19 -14.97 4.27
CA ALA A 51 10.06 -16.23 3.54
C ALA A 51 11.42 -16.76 3.06
N LEU A 52 12.28 -15.89 2.51
CA LEU A 52 13.61 -16.26 2.03
C LEU A 52 14.50 -16.81 3.16
N GLN A 53 14.50 -16.17 4.32
CA GLN A 53 15.32 -16.56 5.47
C GLN A 53 14.80 -17.83 6.16
N SER A 54 13.48 -17.93 6.34
CA SER A 54 12.88 -19.03 7.09
C SER A 54 12.59 -20.28 6.26
N GLY A 55 12.54 -20.14 4.92
CA GLY A 55 12.09 -21.19 4.01
C GLY A 55 10.59 -21.50 4.11
N LYS A 56 9.82 -20.68 4.84
CA LYS A 56 8.36 -20.79 4.90
C LYS A 56 7.72 -20.22 3.63
N PRO A 57 6.48 -20.61 3.31
CA PRO A 57 5.76 -20.01 2.19
C PRO A 57 5.58 -18.49 2.38
N LEU A 58 5.62 -17.77 1.26
CA LEU A 58 5.26 -16.34 1.19
C LEU A 58 3.85 -16.10 1.74
N THR A 59 3.67 -14.99 2.45
CA THR A 59 2.36 -14.54 2.97
C THR A 59 2.06 -13.11 2.55
N VAL A 60 0.83 -12.66 2.72
CA VAL A 60 0.39 -11.28 2.36
C VAL A 60 -0.47 -10.65 3.46
N HIS A 61 -0.31 -11.06 4.71
CA HIS A 61 -1.22 -10.65 5.77
C HIS A 61 -1.12 -9.14 6.06
N THR A 62 0.10 -8.61 6.17
CA THR A 62 0.31 -7.20 6.45
C THR A 62 0.06 -6.35 5.21
N THR A 63 0.47 -6.84 4.03
CA THR A 63 0.15 -6.23 2.73
C THR A 63 -1.36 -6.09 2.54
N ALA A 64 -2.14 -7.14 2.81
CA ALA A 64 -3.60 -7.11 2.68
C ALA A 64 -4.28 -6.17 3.68
N VAL A 65 -3.78 -6.11 4.92
CA VAL A 65 -4.29 -5.16 5.92
C VAL A 65 -4.08 -3.73 5.45
N LEU A 66 -2.87 -3.36 5.01
CA LEU A 66 -2.58 -1.99 4.57
C LEU A 66 -3.45 -1.56 3.38
N LEU A 67 -3.59 -2.44 2.38
CA LEU A 67 -4.46 -2.19 1.24
C LEU A 67 -5.95 -2.06 1.62
N ALA A 68 -6.41 -2.81 2.63
CA ALA A 68 -7.77 -2.71 3.13
C ALA A 68 -8.03 -1.39 3.89
N PHE A 69 -6.99 -0.79 4.48
CA PHE A 69 -7.03 0.52 5.13
C PHE A 69 -6.69 1.69 4.21
N GLY A 70 -6.48 1.42 2.92
CA GLY A 70 -6.33 2.46 1.90
C GLY A 70 -4.90 2.94 1.66
N ALA A 71 -3.88 2.15 2.04
CA ALA A 71 -2.51 2.42 1.60
C ALA A 71 -2.44 2.50 0.07
N ASP A 72 -1.75 3.50 -0.47
CA ASP A 72 -1.61 3.69 -1.91
C ASP A 72 -0.65 2.62 -2.49
N PRO A 73 -1.12 1.68 -3.32
CA PRO A 73 -0.29 0.63 -3.91
C PRO A 73 0.79 1.14 -4.87
N GLN A 74 0.70 2.40 -5.31
CA GLN A 74 1.64 3.01 -6.24
C GLN A 74 2.64 3.95 -5.56
N LEU A 75 2.46 4.24 -4.27
CA LEU A 75 3.33 5.16 -3.54
C LEU A 75 4.69 4.49 -3.28
N SER A 76 5.75 5.09 -3.82
CA SER A 76 7.12 4.68 -3.55
C SER A 76 7.67 5.34 -2.30
N GLY A 77 8.58 4.65 -1.62
CA GLY A 77 9.43 5.26 -0.60
C GLY A 77 10.34 6.36 -1.17
N PRO A 78 10.95 7.20 -0.32
CA PRO A 78 11.98 8.17 -0.73
C PRO A 78 13.16 7.60 -1.51
N ASP A 79 13.46 6.30 -1.37
CA ASP A 79 14.48 5.58 -2.15
C ASP A 79 14.02 5.20 -3.57
N GLY A 80 12.75 5.43 -3.90
CA GLY A 80 12.13 5.09 -5.17
C GLY A 80 11.66 3.64 -5.28
N LEU A 81 11.77 2.83 -4.22
CA LEU A 81 11.26 1.46 -4.21
C LEU A 81 9.73 1.48 -4.15
N THR A 82 9.12 0.79 -5.11
CA THR A 82 7.67 0.58 -5.16
C THR A 82 7.31 -0.78 -4.56
N PRO A 83 6.12 -0.92 -3.96
CA PRO A 83 5.62 -2.21 -3.52
C PRO A 83 5.63 -3.27 -4.63
N MET A 84 5.24 -2.88 -5.85
CA MET A 84 5.26 -3.76 -7.03
C MET A 84 6.68 -4.21 -7.40
N GLY A 85 7.65 -3.30 -7.37
CA GLY A 85 9.05 -3.60 -7.69
C GLY A 85 9.64 -4.64 -6.74
N LEU A 86 9.39 -4.48 -5.44
CA LEU A 86 9.82 -5.46 -4.43
C LEU A 86 9.12 -6.81 -4.61
N ALA A 87 7.79 -6.80 -4.81
CA ALA A 87 7.03 -8.03 -4.99
C ALA A 87 7.56 -8.86 -6.18
N VAL A 88 7.91 -8.20 -7.29
CA VAL A 88 8.55 -8.86 -8.44
C VAL A 88 9.95 -9.38 -8.09
N SER A 89 10.76 -8.61 -7.35
CA SER A 89 12.12 -8.99 -7.00
C SER A 89 12.20 -10.24 -6.10
N TYR A 90 11.20 -10.43 -5.24
CA TYR A 90 11.07 -11.59 -4.35
C TYR A 90 10.33 -12.79 -4.98
N ASP A 91 9.87 -12.69 -6.23
CA ASP A 91 8.92 -13.65 -6.83
C ASP A 91 7.64 -13.84 -5.98
N HIS A 92 7.19 -12.73 -5.36
CA HIS A 92 6.06 -12.67 -4.44
C HIS A 92 4.74 -12.58 -5.18
N HIS A 93 4.38 -13.65 -5.88
CA HIS A 93 3.20 -13.74 -6.75
C HIS A 93 1.89 -13.33 -6.05
N LEU A 94 1.71 -13.66 -4.77
CA LEU A 94 0.52 -13.26 -4.00
C LEU A 94 0.44 -11.74 -3.85
N ALA A 95 1.55 -11.07 -3.52
CA ALA A 95 1.60 -9.62 -3.41
C ALA A 95 1.39 -8.95 -4.78
N VAL A 96 2.00 -9.49 -5.85
CA VAL A 96 1.81 -8.99 -7.23
C VAL A 96 0.33 -9.01 -7.61
N GLU A 97 -0.37 -10.13 -7.42
CA GLU A 97 -1.79 -10.23 -7.75
C GLU A 97 -2.64 -9.25 -6.93
N LEU A 98 -2.34 -9.10 -5.64
CA LEU A 98 -3.09 -8.25 -4.74
C LEU A 98 -2.94 -6.77 -5.11
N LEU A 99 -1.70 -6.32 -5.34
CA LEU A 99 -1.39 -4.96 -5.76
C LEU A 99 -2.04 -4.63 -7.10
N GLN A 100 -1.95 -5.53 -8.09
CA GLN A 100 -2.59 -5.33 -9.40
C GLN A 100 -4.10 -5.12 -9.30
N ARG A 101 -4.79 -5.92 -8.46
CA ARG A 101 -6.24 -5.77 -8.26
C ARG A 101 -6.60 -4.43 -7.63
N HIS A 102 -5.79 -3.92 -6.71
CA HIS A 102 -6.04 -2.62 -6.07
C HIS A 102 -5.78 -1.45 -7.03
N ILE A 103 -4.69 -1.51 -7.81
CA ILE A 103 -4.37 -0.47 -8.81
C ILE A 103 -5.49 -0.36 -9.85
N GLN A 104 -5.89 -1.48 -10.46
CA GLN A 104 -6.96 -1.51 -11.47
C GLN A 104 -8.30 -0.99 -10.94
N ARG A 105 -8.58 -1.22 -9.66
CA ARG A 105 -9.79 -0.69 -9.01
C ARG A 105 -9.72 0.83 -8.83
N GLY A 106 -8.56 1.35 -8.44
CA GLY A 106 -8.34 2.80 -8.31
C GLY A 106 -8.49 3.55 -9.64
N GLU A 107 -7.98 2.98 -10.73
CA GLU A 107 -8.13 3.54 -12.08
C GLU A 107 -9.59 3.58 -12.54
N ALA A 108 -10.36 2.51 -12.27
CA ALA A 108 -11.78 2.45 -12.61
C ALA A 108 -12.61 3.50 -11.85
N THR A 109 -12.28 3.77 -10.58
CA THR A 109 -12.97 4.81 -9.79
C THR A 109 -12.66 6.23 -10.27
N GLN A 110 -11.44 6.49 -10.79
CA GLN A 110 -11.09 7.80 -11.33
C GLN A 110 -11.77 8.10 -12.68
N ALA A 111 -11.98 7.08 -13.52
CA ALA A 111 -12.66 7.25 -14.81
C ALA A 111 -14.15 7.61 -14.66
N ASP A 112 -14.81 7.14 -13.60
CA ASP A 112 -16.21 7.47 -13.31
C ASP A 112 -16.37 8.92 -12.79
N GLU A 113 -15.39 9.46 -12.07
CA GLU A 113 -15.41 10.84 -11.56
C GLU A 113 -15.19 11.88 -12.68
N ASP A 114 -14.31 11.62 -13.65
CA ASP A 114 -14.03 12.53 -14.77
C ASP A 114 -15.23 12.65 -15.75
N ALA A 115 -16.01 11.58 -15.92
CA ALA A 115 -17.20 11.58 -16.76
C ALA A 115 -18.37 12.43 -16.20
N GLY A 116 -18.38 12.70 -14.88
CA GLY A 116 -19.44 13.46 -14.21
C GLY A 116 -19.29 14.99 -14.26
N ASN A 117 -18.13 15.52 -14.65
CA ASN A 117 -17.81 16.96 -14.58
C ASN A 117 -17.90 17.70 -15.94
N ALA A 118 -18.20 17.00 -17.04
CA ALA A 118 -18.24 17.60 -18.39
C ALA A 118 -19.59 18.26 -18.76
N GLY A 119 -20.48 18.51 -17.79
CA GLY A 119 -21.90 18.69 -18.06
C GLY A 119 -22.61 19.90 -17.46
N GLU A 120 -21.95 20.98 -17.05
CA GLU A 120 -22.68 22.18 -16.61
C GLU A 120 -22.04 23.50 -17.07
N GLY A 121 -22.76 24.21 -17.95
CA GLY A 121 -22.76 25.67 -17.98
C GLY A 121 -22.03 26.34 -19.15
N GLN A 122 -22.76 26.64 -20.22
CA GLN A 122 -23.01 28.03 -20.66
C GLN A 122 -23.97 28.04 -21.86
N GLU A 123 -25.26 27.95 -21.55
CA GLU A 123 -26.32 28.49 -22.41
C GLU A 123 -26.89 29.74 -21.71
N ALA A 124 -26.36 30.91 -22.08
CA ALA A 124 -26.92 32.23 -21.81
C ALA A 124 -26.12 33.23 -22.67
N ALA A 125 -26.69 34.13 -23.48
CA ALA A 125 -28.08 34.45 -23.74
C ALA A 125 -28.15 35.05 -25.15
N ASP A 126 -29.31 34.87 -25.76
CA ASP A 126 -29.85 35.67 -26.85
C ASP A 126 -29.99 37.15 -26.40
N PHE A 127 -29.99 38.07 -27.38
CA PHE A 127 -30.09 39.55 -27.36
C PHE A 127 -28.82 40.38 -27.60
#